data_AF-R8D0L5-F1
#
_entry.id   AF-R8D0L5-F1
#
_cell.length_a   1.000
_cell.length_b   1.000
_cell.length_c   1.000
_cell.angle_alpha   90.00
_cell.angle_beta   90.00
_cell.angle_gamma   90.00
#
_symmetry.space_group_name_H-M   'P 1'
#
loop_
_entity.id
_entity.type
_entity.pdbx_description
1 polymer ?
#
loop_
_entity_poly.entity_id
_entity_poly.type
_entity_poly.pdbx_seq_one_letter_code
_entity_poly.pdbx_strand_id
1 'polypeptide(L)'
;YSIPFKVLKDQTDEESKMNTYMVNPGVLKVENGKKKAIVTLKNSSLIKNFQTEKDGAFADAKVVSEDKEKDTRLVEFEVDDLSKKLNTKVFIEVASQGYKQTHNVQLLFEQDKLEQIKNEEKQPDGDKKPEVEKPDTELIKDGEYSIPFKVLKDQTDEESKMNTYMVNPGVLKVE
;
A
#
# COMPACT_ATOMS: atom_id res chain seq x y z
N TYR A 1 5.26 4.72 6.58
CA TYR A 1 5.08 3.61 7.53
C TYR A 1 4.54 2.38 6.82
N SER A 2 4.87 1.19 7.30
CA SER A 2 4.21 -0.06 6.95
C SER A 2 2.96 -0.17 7.82
N ILE A 3 1.83 -0.50 7.20
CA ILE A 3 0.54 -0.60 7.88
C ILE A 3 -0.16 -1.90 7.50
N PRO A 4 -0.23 -2.88 8.43
CA PRO A 4 -1.05 -4.06 8.22
C PRO A 4 -2.53 -3.68 8.15
N PHE A 5 -3.29 -4.42 7.35
CA PHE A 5 -4.73 -4.19 7.21
C PHE A 5 -5.49 -5.50 6.94
N LYS A 6 -6.78 -5.50 7.22
CA LYS A 6 -7.69 -6.59 6.87
C LYS A 6 -8.72 -6.08 5.89
N VAL A 7 -9.11 -6.93 4.95
CA VAL A 7 -10.30 -6.70 4.13
C VAL A 7 -11.44 -7.53 4.70
N LEU A 8 -12.51 -6.86 5.13
CA LEU A 8 -13.67 -7.45 5.77
C LEU A 8 -14.86 -7.47 4.80
N LYS A 9 -15.79 -8.39 5.02
CA LYS A 9 -17.09 -8.37 4.32
C LYS A 9 -17.86 -7.12 4.74
N ASP A 10 -18.77 -6.68 3.87
CA ASP A 10 -19.58 -5.48 4.11
C ASP A 10 -20.33 -5.56 5.44
N GLN A 11 -20.16 -4.54 6.28
CA GLN A 11 -20.81 -4.40 7.60
C GLN A 11 -20.56 -5.56 8.59
N THR A 12 -19.49 -6.35 8.44
CA THR A 12 -19.14 -7.40 9.41
C THR A 12 -17.67 -7.36 9.83
N ASP A 13 -17.29 -8.23 10.77
CA ASP A 13 -15.90 -8.46 11.19
C ASP A 13 -15.30 -9.73 10.55
N GLU A 14 -16.00 -10.35 9.61
CA GLU A 14 -15.51 -11.53 8.91
C GLU A 14 -14.59 -11.13 7.76
N GLU A 15 -13.48 -11.86 7.59
CA GLU A 15 -12.56 -11.62 6.49
C GLU A 15 -13.23 -11.86 5.12
N SER A 16 -13.01 -10.93 4.20
CA SER A 16 -13.46 -11.01 2.82
C SER A 16 -12.48 -11.82 1.99
N LYS A 17 -13.00 -12.54 1.00
CA LYS A 17 -12.16 -13.15 -0.05
C LYS A 17 -11.31 -12.12 -0.79
N MET A 18 -11.70 -10.84 -0.78
CA MET A 18 -10.91 -9.76 -1.36
C MET A 18 -9.53 -9.62 -0.70
N ASN A 19 -9.36 -10.06 0.55
CA ASN A 19 -8.07 -10.04 1.24
C ASN A 19 -6.99 -10.82 0.47
N THR A 20 -7.35 -11.92 -0.20
CA THR A 20 -6.40 -12.73 -0.98
C THR A 20 -5.93 -12.06 -2.26
N TYR A 21 -6.58 -10.98 -2.69
CA TYR A 21 -6.24 -10.18 -3.87
C TYR A 21 -5.42 -8.94 -3.52
N MET A 22 -5.02 -8.77 -2.27
CA MET A 22 -4.21 -7.63 -1.83
C MET A 22 -2.93 -8.12 -1.16
N VAL A 23 -1.87 -7.33 -1.24
CA VAL A 23 -0.62 -7.58 -0.50
C VAL A 23 -0.66 -6.81 0.81
N ASN A 24 -0.34 -7.50 1.89
CA ASN A 24 -0.22 -6.95 3.24
C ASN A 24 1.23 -7.10 3.70
N PRO A 25 1.84 -6.08 4.34
CA PRO A 25 1.26 -4.79 4.70
C PRO A 25 1.18 -3.80 3.53
N GLY A 26 0.32 -2.80 3.69
CA GLY A 26 0.30 -1.62 2.84
C GLY A 26 1.31 -0.58 3.32
N VAL A 27 1.41 0.53 2.59
CA VAL A 27 2.23 1.67 2.98
C VAL A 27 1.33 2.84 3.34
N LEU A 28 1.52 3.40 4.53
CA LEU A 28 0.93 4.67 4.94
C LEU A 28 1.92 5.80 4.71
N LYS A 29 1.53 6.77 3.89
CA LYS A 29 2.17 8.08 3.74
C LYS A 29 1.39 9.12 4.52
N VAL A 30 2.10 9.99 5.23
CA VAL A 30 1.51 11.14 5.93
C VAL A 30 2.14 12.39 5.34
N GLU A 31 1.33 13.23 4.71
CA GLU A 31 1.77 14.45 4.01
C GLU A 31 0.86 15.60 4.42
N ASN A 32 1.41 16.67 5.03
CA ASN A 32 0.64 17.85 5.48
C ASN A 32 -0.51 17.49 6.44
N GLY A 33 -0.33 16.44 7.25
CA GLY A 33 -1.40 15.91 8.10
C GLY A 33 -2.48 15.09 7.37
N LYS A 34 -2.43 14.98 6.04
CA LYS A 34 -3.26 14.06 5.26
C LYS A 34 -2.62 12.69 5.21
N LYS A 35 -3.43 11.66 5.38
CA LYS A 35 -2.99 10.26 5.35
C LYS A 35 -3.40 9.64 4.01
N LYS A 36 -2.44 9.02 3.34
CA LYS A 36 -2.67 8.26 2.11
C LYS A 36 -2.19 6.84 2.31
N ALA A 37 -3.03 5.87 2.02
CA ALA A 37 -2.66 4.46 2.00
C ALA A 37 -2.32 4.07 0.56
N ILE A 38 -1.24 3.31 0.40
CA ILE A 38 -0.83 2.67 -0.83
C ILE A 38 -0.90 1.17 -0.62
N VAL A 39 -1.63 0.49 -1.49
CA VAL A 39 -1.80 -0.97 -1.43
C VAL A 39 -1.53 -1.57 -2.80
N THR A 40 -1.00 -2.79 -2.80
CA THR A 40 -0.79 -3.56 -4.02
C THR A 40 -1.99 -4.49 -4.22
N LEU A 41 -2.62 -4.38 -5.39
CA LEU A 41 -3.67 -5.27 -5.87
C LEU A 41 -3.05 -6.36 -6.76
N LYS A 42 -3.40 -7.61 -6.48
CA LYS A 42 -3.06 -8.79 -7.29
C LYS A 42 -4.20 -9.12 -8.25
N ASN A 43 -3.89 -9.85 -9.31
CA ASN A 43 -4.83 -10.19 -10.38
C ASN A 43 -5.51 -8.92 -10.92
N SER A 44 -4.71 -7.89 -11.17
CA SER A 44 -5.12 -6.54 -11.56
C SER A 44 -6.10 -6.57 -12.73
N SER A 45 -5.88 -7.46 -13.69
CA SER A 45 -6.73 -7.69 -14.85
C SER A 45 -8.19 -8.04 -14.50
N LEU A 46 -8.45 -8.68 -13.37
CA LEU A 46 -9.80 -9.04 -12.91
C LEU A 46 -10.49 -7.90 -12.17
N ILE A 47 -9.72 -7.08 -11.45
CA ILE A 47 -10.23 -5.95 -10.66
C ILE A 47 -10.34 -4.73 -11.58
N LYS A 48 -11.51 -4.51 -12.17
CA LYS A 48 -11.74 -3.43 -13.13
C LYS A 48 -11.87 -2.05 -12.49
N ASN A 49 -12.38 -1.99 -11.27
CA ASN A 49 -12.40 -0.75 -10.50
C ASN A 49 -12.17 -1.04 -9.00
N PHE A 50 -11.47 -0.13 -8.33
CA PHE A 50 -11.22 -0.12 -6.89
C PHE A 50 -11.46 1.31 -6.39
N GLN A 51 -12.54 1.48 -5.62
CA GLN A 51 -12.98 2.77 -5.11
C GLN A 51 -13.02 2.73 -3.59
N THR A 52 -12.63 3.83 -2.95
CA THR A 52 -12.73 3.99 -1.49
C THR A 52 -13.67 5.13 -1.16
N GLU A 53 -14.36 5.03 -0.03
CA GLU A 53 -15.19 6.11 0.47
C GLU A 53 -14.31 7.27 0.95
N LYS A 54 -14.69 8.48 0.55
CA LYS A 54 -14.10 9.74 0.97
C LYS A 54 -15.23 10.76 1.09
N ASP A 55 -15.34 11.42 2.23
CA ASP A 55 -16.39 12.43 2.48
C ASP A 55 -17.83 11.94 2.18
N GLY A 56 -18.11 10.65 2.41
CA GLY A 56 -19.43 10.04 2.15
C GLY A 56 -19.72 9.65 0.69
N ALA A 57 -18.73 9.81 -0.21
CA ALA A 57 -18.83 9.42 -1.61
C ALA A 57 -17.71 8.43 -1.99
N PHE A 58 -17.95 7.58 -3.00
CA PHE A 58 -16.91 6.67 -3.50
C PHE A 58 -16.08 7.37 -4.58
N ALA A 59 -14.75 7.36 -4.39
CA ALA A 59 -13.79 7.88 -5.34
C ALA A 59 -12.87 6.75 -5.83
N ASP A 60 -12.50 6.79 -7.12
CA ASP A 60 -11.52 5.85 -7.68
C ASP A 60 -10.16 6.04 -7.02
N ALA A 61 -9.51 4.94 -6.64
CA ALA A 61 -8.14 5.01 -6.15
C ALA A 61 -7.18 5.35 -7.30
N LYS A 62 -6.19 6.20 -7.02
CA LYS A 62 -5.19 6.61 -7.99
C LYS A 62 -4.25 5.44 -8.27
N VAL A 63 -4.09 5.05 -9.53
CA VAL A 63 -3.05 4.09 -9.92
C VAL A 63 -1.68 4.78 -9.87
N VAL A 64 -0.76 4.24 -9.07
CA VAL A 64 0.60 4.76 -8.92
C VAL A 64 1.56 4.05 -9.87
N SER A 65 1.41 2.73 -10.01
CA SER A 65 2.21 1.92 -10.91
C SER A 65 1.50 0.61 -11.26
N GLU A 66 1.87 0.00 -12.38
CA GLU A 66 1.35 -1.30 -12.82
C GLU A 66 2.50 -2.22 -13.23
N ASP A 67 2.39 -3.49 -12.86
CA ASP A 67 3.25 -4.58 -13.34
C ASP A 67 2.37 -5.57 -14.11
N LYS A 68 2.45 -5.50 -15.44
CA LYS A 68 1.64 -6.34 -16.34
C LYS A 68 2.10 -7.79 -16.37
N GLU A 69 3.39 -8.05 -16.11
CA GLU A 69 3.93 -9.41 -16.12
C GLU A 69 3.44 -10.19 -14.90
N LYS A 70 3.41 -9.54 -13.73
CA LYS A 70 2.90 -10.14 -12.49
C LYS A 70 1.39 -9.96 -12.28
N ASP A 71 0.73 -9.28 -13.21
CA ASP A 71 -0.68 -8.87 -13.12
C ASP A 71 -1.00 -8.18 -11.77
N THR A 72 -0.19 -7.18 -11.41
CA THR A 72 -0.38 -6.40 -10.19
C THR A 72 -0.41 -4.90 -10.46
N ARG A 73 -1.00 -4.13 -9.54
CA ARG A 73 -0.91 -2.67 -9.57
C ARG A 73 -0.86 -2.08 -8.17
N LEU A 74 -0.16 -0.97 -8.00
CA LEU A 74 -0.20 -0.17 -6.78
C LEU A 74 -1.25 0.92 -6.93
N VAL A 75 -2.11 1.05 -5.94
CA VAL A 75 -3.12 2.11 -5.88
C VAL A 75 -2.95 2.92 -4.59
N GLU A 76 -3.16 4.23 -4.71
CA GLU A 76 -3.10 5.22 -3.63
C GLU A 76 -4.49 5.82 -3.42
N PHE A 77 -4.90 5.94 -2.17
CA PHE A 77 -6.14 6.60 -1.78
C PHE A 77 -5.99 7.29 -0.41
N GLU A 78 -6.79 8.33 -0.19
CA GLU A 78 -6.82 9.04 1.09
C GLU A 78 -7.56 8.22 2.16
N VAL A 79 -7.12 8.37 3.41
CA VAL A 79 -7.75 7.73 4.57
C VAL A 79 -7.95 8.77 5.67
N ASP A 80 -9.19 9.18 5.90
CA ASP A 80 -9.49 10.22 6.88
C ASP A 80 -9.20 9.76 8.32
N ASP A 81 -9.63 8.55 8.65
CA ASP A 81 -9.55 8.00 9.99
C ASP A 81 -9.13 6.53 9.98
N LEU A 82 -7.87 6.27 10.33
CA LEU A 82 -7.29 4.92 10.42
C LEU A 82 -7.92 4.06 11.52
N SER A 83 -8.68 4.65 12.45
CA SER A 83 -9.37 3.91 13.52
C SER A 83 -10.71 3.33 13.08
N LYS A 84 -11.21 3.77 11.92
CA LYS A 84 -12.49 3.32 11.37
C LYS A 84 -12.29 2.37 10.22
N LYS A 85 -13.31 1.56 9.98
CA LYS A 85 -13.43 0.77 8.75
C LYS A 85 -13.64 1.73 7.58
N LEU A 86 -12.84 1.59 6.54
CA LEU A 86 -12.96 2.34 5.29
C LEU A 86 -13.81 1.54 4.30
N ASN A 87 -15.00 2.05 3.96
CA ASN A 87 -15.86 1.40 2.97
C ASN A 87 -15.19 1.44 1.59
N THR A 88 -15.21 0.32 0.90
CA THR A 88 -14.53 0.12 -0.39
C THR A 88 -15.46 -0.59 -1.35
N LYS A 89 -15.52 -0.13 -2.59
CA LYS A 89 -16.24 -0.78 -3.69
C LYS A 89 -15.26 -1.34 -4.69
N VAL A 90 -15.45 -2.61 -5.03
CA VAL A 90 -14.58 -3.30 -5.98
C VAL A 90 -15.43 -3.91 -7.08
N PHE A 91 -15.15 -3.55 -8.33
CA PHE A 91 -15.80 -4.14 -9.49
C PHE A 91 -14.90 -5.24 -10.07
N ILE A 92 -15.40 -6.47 -10.06
CA ILE A 92 -14.68 -7.66 -10.54
C ILE A 92 -15.33 -8.16 -11.83
N GLU A 93 -14.50 -8.41 -12.84
CA GLU A 93 -14.91 -9.03 -14.09
C GLU A 93 -13.99 -10.21 -14.44
N VAL A 94 -14.59 -11.40 -14.56
CA VAL A 94 -13.94 -12.62 -15.06
C VAL A 94 -14.64 -13.04 -16.34
N ALA A 95 -14.18 -12.50 -17.48
CA ALA A 95 -14.84 -12.65 -18.78
C ALA A 95 -15.01 -14.13 -19.20
N SER A 96 -14.03 -14.99 -18.90
CA SER A 96 -14.07 -16.42 -19.20
C SER A 96 -15.18 -17.18 -18.47
N GLN A 97 -15.67 -16.64 -17.36
CA GLN A 97 -16.75 -17.22 -16.56
C GLN A 97 -18.06 -16.43 -16.70
N GLY A 98 -18.08 -15.37 -17.53
CA GLY A 98 -19.22 -14.46 -17.62
C GLY A 98 -19.54 -13.73 -16.30
N TYR A 99 -18.58 -13.68 -15.35
CA TYR A 99 -18.80 -13.11 -14.03
C TYR A 99 -18.54 -11.61 -14.04
N LYS A 100 -19.54 -10.81 -13.63
CA LYS A 100 -19.43 -9.35 -13.44
C LYS A 100 -20.21 -8.94 -12.21
N GLN A 101 -19.51 -8.50 -11.17
CA GLN A 101 -20.14 -8.10 -9.90
C GLN A 101 -19.38 -6.96 -9.24
N THR A 102 -20.14 -6.09 -8.57
CA THR A 102 -19.59 -5.09 -7.65
C THR A 102 -19.74 -5.62 -6.23
N HIS A 103 -18.65 -5.61 -5.47
CA HIS A 103 -18.61 -5.99 -4.07
C HIS A 103 -18.34 -4.78 -3.20
N ASN A 104 -19.14 -4.61 -2.15
CA ASN A 104 -18.78 -3.75 -1.03
C ASN A 104 -17.92 -4.56 -0.06
N VAL A 105 -16.83 -3.98 0.38
CA VAL A 105 -15.94 -4.53 1.41
C VAL A 105 -15.49 -3.39 2.33
N GLN A 106 -14.88 -3.73 3.46
CA GLN A 106 -14.37 -2.75 4.41
C GLN A 106 -12.89 -2.99 4.68
N LEU A 107 -12.06 -1.96 4.54
CA LEU A 107 -10.66 -2.01 4.95
C LEU A 107 -10.54 -1.61 6.42
N LEU A 108 -9.87 -2.44 7.21
CA LEU A 108 -9.54 -2.15 8.61
C LEU A 108 -8.03 -2.11 8.78
N PHE A 109 -7.49 -0.93 9.12
CA PHE A 109 -6.05 -0.77 9.35
C PHE A 109 -5.67 -1.10 10.79
N GLU A 110 -4.64 -1.91 10.98
CA GLU A 110 -4.13 -2.34 12.29
C GLU A 110 -3.05 -1.36 12.78
N GLN A 111 -3.48 -0.21 13.30
CA GLN A 111 -2.61 0.90 13.71
C GLN A 111 -1.63 0.54 14.84
N ASP A 112 -2.00 -0.40 15.69
CA ASP A 112 -1.18 -0.93 16.78
C ASP A 112 0.06 -1.68 16.27
N LYS A 113 0.02 -2.12 15.00
CA LYS A 113 1.11 -2.85 14.31
C LYS A 113 1.80 -1.99 13.25
N LEU A 114 1.66 -0.67 13.35
CA LEU A 114 2.30 0.26 12.44
C LEU A 114 3.81 0.25 12.65
N GLU A 115 4.57 0.01 11.59
CA GLU A 115 6.03 -0.03 11.65
C GLU A 115 6.62 1.11 10.83
N GLN A 116 7.62 1.80 11.36
CA GLN A 116 8.37 2.76 10.57
C GLN A 116 9.15 1.99 9.50
N ILE A 117 8.92 2.34 8.24
CA ILE A 117 9.78 1.86 7.16
C ILE A 117 11.10 2.60 7.35
N LYS A 118 12.11 1.90 7.85
CA LYS A 118 13.46 2.45 7.95
C LYS A 118 13.98 2.58 6.53
N ASN A 119 14.13 3.81 6.07
CA ASN A 119 15.06 4.08 4.99
C ASN A 119 16.44 3.80 5.60
N GLU A 120 17.14 2.74 5.16
CA GLU A 120 18.58 2.67 5.39
C GLU A 120 19.20 3.81 4.57
N GLU A 121 19.24 5.02 5.15
CA GLU A 121 20.22 6.01 4.79
C GLU A 121 21.59 5.38 5.07
N LYS A 122 22.22 4.82 4.03
CA LYS A 122 23.67 4.81 4.00
C LYS A 122 24.13 6.26 3.87
N GLN A 123 24.21 6.96 5.01
CA GLN A 123 25.03 8.16 5.10
C GLN A 123 26.47 7.75 4.77
N PRO A 124 27.18 8.49 3.89
CA PRO A 124 28.63 8.39 3.84
C PRO A 124 29.19 8.96 5.16
N ASP A 125 30.14 8.22 5.75
CA ASP A 125 30.95 8.57 6.92
C ASP A 125 31.30 10.07 7.01
N GLY A 126 31.04 10.69 8.17
CA GLY A 126 31.50 12.06 8.44
C GLY A 126 31.03 12.71 9.75
N ASP A 127 31.70 12.37 10.85
CA ASP A 127 31.94 13.17 12.07
C ASP A 127 30.81 13.61 13.04
N LYS A 128 31.20 13.74 14.31
CA LYS A 128 30.38 13.79 15.55
C LYS A 128 29.65 15.12 15.81
N LYS A 129 28.40 15.07 16.30
CA LYS A 129 27.92 15.35 17.70
C LYS A 129 26.38 15.42 17.75
N PRO A 130 25.74 15.22 18.93
CA PRO A 130 24.30 15.03 19.05
C PRO A 130 23.58 16.37 19.24
N GLU A 131 22.49 16.58 18.51
CA GLU A 131 21.52 17.62 18.84
C GLU A 131 20.11 17.03 18.83
N VAL A 132 19.43 17.28 19.95
CA VAL A 132 18.08 16.88 20.29
C VAL A 132 17.13 17.76 19.48
N GLU A 133 16.22 17.20 18.68
CA GLU A 133 15.06 17.98 18.22
C GLU A 133 13.80 17.13 17.97
N LYS A 134 12.67 17.81 18.14
CA LYS A 134 11.30 17.38 18.43
C LYS A 134 10.57 16.75 17.23
N PRO A 135 9.39 16.12 17.43
CA PRO A 135 8.73 15.39 16.34
C PRO A 135 8.04 16.37 15.41
N ASP A 136 8.69 16.70 14.29
CA ASP A 136 8.07 17.49 13.23
C ASP A 136 7.28 16.59 12.28
N THR A 137 6.08 17.06 11.99
CA THR A 137 5.09 16.41 11.13
C THR A 137 5.49 16.66 9.68
N GLU A 138 6.36 15.82 9.12
CA GLU A 138 6.87 16.04 7.77
C GLU A 138 5.94 15.48 6.69
N LEU A 139 5.36 16.40 5.91
CA LEU A 139 5.31 16.29 4.46
C LEU A 139 6.45 15.45 3.91
N ILE A 140 6.14 14.46 3.07
CA ILE A 140 7.11 13.91 2.12
C ILE A 140 7.53 15.08 1.22
N LYS A 141 8.63 15.72 1.59
CA LYS A 141 9.28 16.80 0.84
C LYS A 141 9.73 16.26 -0.51
N ASP A 142 9.87 17.13 -1.51
CA ASP A 142 10.53 16.76 -2.76
C ASP A 142 11.93 16.21 -2.42
N GLY A 143 12.22 15.02 -2.92
CA GLY A 143 13.33 14.23 -2.41
C GLY A 143 13.36 12.80 -2.95
N GLU A 144 14.51 12.17 -2.76
CA GLU A 144 14.72 10.77 -3.11
C GLU A 144 14.43 9.88 -1.89
N TYR A 145 13.41 9.03 -2.02
CA TYR A 145 12.96 8.11 -0.99
C TYR A 145 13.47 6.70 -1.28
N SER A 146 14.18 6.13 -0.33
CA SER A 146 14.67 4.76 -0.40
C SER A 146 13.62 3.77 0.09
N ILE A 147 12.91 3.11 -0.82
CA ILE A 147 11.90 2.11 -0.48
C ILE A 147 12.56 0.73 -0.45
N PRO A 148 12.70 0.08 0.72
CA PRO A 148 13.17 -1.29 0.77
C PRO A 148 12.15 -2.21 0.11
N PHE A 149 12.63 -3.06 -0.78
CA PHE A 149 11.79 -4.07 -1.42
C PHE A 149 12.45 -5.44 -1.31
N LYS A 150 11.63 -6.49 -1.35
CA LYS A 150 12.08 -7.87 -1.28
C LYS A 150 11.62 -8.59 -2.52
N VAL A 151 12.57 -9.11 -3.30
CA VAL A 151 12.25 -9.88 -4.50
C VAL A 151 12.01 -11.33 -4.07
N LEU A 152 10.77 -11.79 -4.24
CA LEU A 152 10.37 -13.16 -3.92
C LEU A 152 10.38 -14.03 -5.17
N LYS A 153 10.50 -15.34 -4.99
CA LYS A 153 10.38 -16.31 -6.09
C LYS A 153 8.93 -16.33 -6.59
N ASP A 154 8.77 -16.79 -7.83
CA ASP A 154 7.44 -16.94 -8.39
C ASP A 154 6.58 -17.88 -7.53
N GLN A 155 5.37 -17.43 -7.20
CA GLN A 155 4.37 -18.15 -6.40
C GLN A 155 4.80 -18.59 -4.98
N THR A 156 5.88 -18.01 -4.42
CA THR A 156 6.27 -18.30 -3.03
C THR A 156 6.67 -17.04 -2.26
N ASP A 157 6.62 -17.11 -0.93
CA ASP A 157 7.14 -16.07 -0.04
C ASP A 157 8.65 -16.23 0.24
N GLU A 158 9.34 -17.08 -0.52
CA GLU A 158 10.79 -17.25 -0.41
C GLU A 158 11.53 -16.20 -1.21
N GLU A 159 12.67 -15.71 -0.69
CA GLU A 159 13.53 -14.79 -1.43
C GLU A 159 14.03 -15.38 -2.74
N SER A 160 13.80 -14.64 -3.82
CA SER A 160 14.41 -14.92 -5.11
C SER A 160 15.90 -14.63 -5.04
N LYS A 161 16.69 -15.42 -5.76
CA LYS A 161 18.10 -15.07 -6.02
C LYS A 161 18.23 -13.72 -6.72
N MET A 162 17.19 -13.26 -7.41
CA MET A 162 17.14 -11.92 -8.02
C MET A 162 17.24 -10.79 -6.97
N ASN A 163 16.90 -11.06 -5.71
CA ASN A 163 17.03 -10.11 -4.61
C ASN A 163 18.48 -9.63 -4.44
N THR A 164 19.49 -10.44 -4.79
CA THR A 164 20.91 -10.05 -4.70
C THR A 164 21.41 -9.28 -5.93
N TYR A 165 20.64 -9.22 -7.02
CA TYR A 165 21.02 -8.57 -8.28
C TYR A 165 20.34 -7.21 -8.48
N MET A 166 19.35 -6.87 -7.64
CA MET A 166 18.70 -5.58 -7.68
C MET A 166 19.25 -4.68 -6.58
N VAL A 167 19.41 -3.39 -6.89
CA VAL A 167 19.81 -2.40 -5.90
C VAL A 167 18.61 -2.14 -4.99
N ASN A 168 18.72 -2.65 -3.77
CA ASN A 168 17.78 -2.43 -2.68
C ASN A 168 18.45 -1.47 -1.68
N PRO A 169 17.78 -0.40 -1.21
CA PRO A 169 16.42 0.05 -1.53
C PRO A 169 16.25 0.66 -2.93
N GLY A 170 15.01 0.57 -3.45
CA GLY A 170 14.61 1.23 -4.69
C GLY A 170 14.40 2.71 -4.45
N VAL A 171 14.87 3.57 -5.35
CA VAL A 171 14.76 5.02 -5.19
C VAL A 171 13.47 5.51 -5.84
N LEU A 172 12.56 6.04 -5.04
CA LEU A 172 11.41 6.81 -5.48
C LEU A 172 11.77 8.29 -5.41
N LYS A 173 11.89 8.94 -6.56
CA LYS A 173 12.05 10.40 -6.62
C LYS A 173 10.66 11.05 -6.60
N VAL A 174 10.46 11.97 -5.67
CA VAL A 174 9.28 12.85 -5.62
C VAL A 174 9.76 14.22 -6.08
N GLU A 175 9.20 14.70 -7.19
CA GLU A 175 9.43 16.01 -7.82
C GLU A 175 8.14 16.84 -7.82
#